data_AF-A0A8T0ELF6-F1
#
_entry.id   AF-A0A8T0ELF6-F1
#
_cell.length_a   1.000
_cell.length_b   1.000
_cell.length_c   1.000
_cell.angle_alpha   90.00
_cell.angle_beta   90.00
_cell.angle_gamma   90.00
#
_symmetry.space_group_name_H-M   'P 1'
#
loop_
_entity.id
_entity.type
_entity.pdbx_description
1 polymer ?
#
loop_
_entity_poly.entity_id
_entity_poly.type
_entity_poly.pdbx_seq_one_letter_code
_entity_poly.pdbx_strand_id
1 'polypeptide(L)'
;MRGGICLVGKRFAKANNPLLPNSFDSSKPISYILALDAVNLYGYAMSKPLPYGEFYWLTADEVQSFNLDDISPDSDIGYVLEVDLEIPSSQHERQNDWPMAPEHLTITYEMLSPYSK
;
A
#
# COMPACT_ATOMS: atom_id res chain seq x y z
N MET A 1 -14.52 0.15 7.21
CA MET A 1 -13.84 -0.96 6.49
C MET A 1 -13.58 -0.55 5.06
N ARG A 2 -12.45 -0.98 4.48
CA ARG A 2 -12.08 -0.72 3.08
C ARG A 2 -11.91 -2.04 2.33
N GLY A 3 -12.06 -2.01 1.00
CA GLY A 3 -11.86 -3.16 0.13
C GLY A 3 -10.40 -3.35 -0.27
N GLY A 4 -10.17 -4.14 -1.32
CA GLY A 4 -8.84 -4.35 -1.89
C GLY A 4 -8.23 -3.07 -2.47
N ILE A 5 -6.91 -3.01 -2.47
CA ILE A 5 -6.15 -1.91 -3.07
C ILE A 5 -6.03 -2.16 -4.58
N CYS A 6 -6.43 -1.16 -5.38
CA CYS A 6 -6.22 -1.15 -6.82
C CYS A 6 -5.41 0.11 -7.17
N LEU A 7 -4.19 -0.07 -7.67
CA LEU A 7 -3.24 1.01 -7.88
C LEU A 7 -2.44 0.80 -9.17
N VAL A 8 -2.16 1.90 -9.85
CA VAL A 8 -1.27 1.94 -11.03
C VAL A 8 -0.15 2.94 -10.75
N GLY A 9 0.99 2.46 -10.21
CA GLY A 9 2.17 3.31 -9.96
C GLY A 9 2.84 3.77 -11.26
N LYS A 10 2.99 2.85 -12.23
CA LYS A 10 3.53 3.14 -13.56
C LYS A 10 2.50 2.88 -14.66
N ARG A 11 2.08 3.94 -15.35
CA ARG A 11 1.03 3.89 -16.40
C ARG A 11 1.38 3.04 -17.61
N PHE A 12 2.67 2.96 -17.98
CA PHE A 12 3.12 2.20 -19.13
C PHE A 12 4.51 1.60 -18.90
N ALA A 13 4.65 0.31 -19.19
CA ALA A 13 5.92 -0.39 -19.22
C ALA A 13 5.96 -1.33 -20.43
N LYS A 14 7.11 -1.38 -21.09
CA LYS A 14 7.38 -2.31 -22.19
C LYS A 14 8.70 -3.03 -21.92
N ALA A 15 8.65 -4.35 -21.85
CA ALA A 15 9.82 -5.20 -21.75
C ALA A 15 10.49 -5.39 -23.12
N ASN A 16 11.82 -5.49 -23.12
CA ASN A 16 12.61 -5.90 -24.27
C ASN A 16 12.93 -7.39 -24.14
N ASN A 17 11.98 -8.23 -24.55
CA ASN A 17 12.02 -9.67 -24.31
C ASN A 17 12.41 -10.43 -25.60
N PRO A 18 13.55 -11.17 -25.63
CA PRO A 18 13.96 -11.98 -26.77
C PRO A 18 12.96 -13.04 -27.23
N LEU A 19 12.04 -13.45 -26.34
CA LEU A 19 10.98 -14.41 -26.66
C LEU A 19 9.86 -13.81 -27.53
N LEU A 20 9.88 -12.49 -27.74
CA LEU A 20 8.92 -11.76 -28.57
C LEU A 20 9.64 -11.13 -29.78
N PRO A 21 9.95 -11.93 -30.82
CA PRO A 21 10.87 -11.52 -31.89
C PRO A 21 10.40 -10.30 -32.69
N ASN A 22 9.08 -10.10 -32.82
CA ASN A 22 8.50 -8.97 -33.56
C ASN A 22 8.70 -7.61 -32.86
N SER A 23 9.05 -7.60 -31.57
CA SER A 23 9.19 -6.38 -30.77
C SER A 23 10.52 -6.27 -30.03
N PHE A 24 11.38 -7.28 -30.15
CA PHE A 24 12.71 -7.34 -29.56
C PHE A 24 13.71 -6.47 -30.32
N ASP A 25 14.57 -5.77 -29.58
CA ASP A 25 15.64 -4.94 -30.10
C ASP A 25 16.96 -5.35 -29.44
N SER A 26 17.88 -5.93 -30.22
CA SER A 26 19.17 -6.41 -29.75
C SER A 26 20.12 -5.30 -29.30
N SER A 27 19.84 -4.03 -29.66
CA SER A 27 20.61 -2.88 -29.21
C SER A 27 20.26 -2.43 -27.79
N LYS A 28 19.14 -2.92 -27.23
CA LYS A 28 18.65 -2.53 -25.91
C LYS A 28 18.90 -3.63 -24.87
N PRO A 29 19.05 -3.28 -23.58
CA PRO A 29 19.10 -4.27 -22.51
C PRO A 29 17.88 -5.18 -22.52
N ILE A 30 18.08 -6.47 -22.24
CA ILE A 30 16.99 -7.43 -22.09
C ILE A 30 16.20 -7.11 -20.81
N SER A 31 14.88 -7.15 -20.89
CA SER A 31 14.00 -6.96 -19.73
C SER A 31 12.71 -7.76 -19.85
N TYR A 32 12.05 -7.98 -18.71
CA TYR A 32 10.82 -8.76 -18.58
C TYR A 32 9.82 -8.00 -17.69
N ILE A 33 8.53 -8.26 -17.89
CA ILE A 33 7.47 -7.84 -16.97
C ILE A 33 7.04 -9.08 -16.20
N LEU A 34 7.08 -8.99 -14.87
CA LEU A 34 6.68 -10.06 -13.97
C LEU A 34 5.23 -9.83 -13.53
N ALA A 35 4.39 -10.84 -13.71
CA ALA A 35 3.05 -10.88 -13.12
C ALA A 35 3.09 -11.83 -11.92
N LEU A 36 2.75 -11.32 -10.74
CA LEU A 36 2.63 -12.10 -9.51
C LEU A 36 1.18 -12.10 -9.05
N ASP A 37 0.71 -13.26 -8.60
CA ASP A 37 -0.62 -13.43 -8.03
C ASP A 37 -0.49 -14.28 -6.76
N ALA A 38 -1.14 -13.83 -5.69
CA ALA A 38 -1.19 -14.54 -4.43
C ALA A 38 -2.41 -15.49 -4.41
N VAL A 39 -2.14 -16.80 -4.50
CA VAL A 39 -3.17 -17.82 -4.39
C VAL A 39 -3.85 -17.74 -3.01
N ASN A 40 -5.16 -17.51 -2.99
CA ASN A 40 -5.97 -17.42 -1.77
C ASN A 40 -5.49 -16.32 -0.79
N LEU A 41 -5.31 -15.09 -1.29
CA LEU A 41 -4.86 -13.95 -0.48
C LEU A 41 -5.66 -13.75 0.82
N TYR A 42 -6.99 -13.81 0.77
CA TYR A 42 -7.82 -13.67 1.97
C TYR A 42 -7.63 -14.84 2.94
N GLY A 43 -7.53 -16.08 2.45
CA GLY A 43 -7.25 -17.24 3.31
C GLY A 43 -5.88 -17.14 3.98
N TYR A 44 -4.86 -16.64 3.26
CA TYR A 44 -3.57 -16.35 3.86
C TYR A 44 -3.69 -15.27 4.95
N ALA A 45 -4.40 -14.17 4.70
CA ALA A 45 -4.62 -13.13 5.70
C ALA A 45 -5.39 -13.66 6.92
N MET A 46 -6.38 -14.54 6.71
CA MET A 46 -7.15 -15.18 7.78
C MET A 46 -6.34 -16.21 8.60
N SER A 47 -5.19 -16.65 8.09
CA SER A 47 -4.26 -17.50 8.85
C SER A 47 -3.35 -16.71 9.80
N LYS A 48 -3.42 -15.38 9.78
CA LYS A 48 -2.67 -14.50 10.68
C LYS A 48 -3.46 -14.23 11.95
N PRO A 49 -2.80 -13.76 13.04
CA PRO A 49 -3.51 -13.26 14.21
C PRO A 49 -4.56 -12.22 13.81
N LEU A 50 -5.79 -12.42 14.26
CA LEU A 50 -6.93 -11.53 13.99
C LEU A 50 -7.58 -11.13 15.31
N PRO A 51 -8.04 -9.88 15.44
CA PRO A 51 -8.78 -9.45 16.62
C PRO A 51 -10.12 -10.18 16.68
N TYR A 52 -10.43 -10.79 17.81
CA TYR A 52 -11.65 -11.59 17.98
C TYR A 52 -12.56 -11.13 19.14
N GLY A 53 -12.11 -10.23 20.02
CA GLY A 53 -12.90 -9.79 21.16
C GLY A 53 -12.19 -8.77 22.06
N GLU A 54 -12.84 -8.47 23.18
CA GLU A 54 -12.29 -7.62 24.27
C GLU A 54 -11.86 -6.21 23.80
N PHE A 55 -12.66 -5.60 22.93
CA PHE A 55 -12.45 -4.22 22.52
C PHE A 55 -12.81 -3.26 23.65
N TYR A 56 -11.85 -2.42 24.05
CA TYR A 56 -12.07 -1.32 24.97
C TYR A 56 -11.25 -0.11 24.55
N TRP A 57 -11.70 1.06 25.00
CA TRP A 57 -10.94 2.29 24.86
C TRP A 57 -9.88 2.35 25.95
N LEU A 58 -8.65 2.71 25.56
CA LEU A 58 -7.59 3.01 26.52
C LEU A 58 -7.99 4.21 27.39
N THR A 59 -7.59 4.18 28.65
CA THR A 59 -7.68 5.31 29.57
C THR A 59 -6.70 6.42 29.15
N ALA A 60 -6.91 7.64 29.66
CA ALA A 60 -6.03 8.76 29.36
C ALA A 60 -4.56 8.50 29.76
N ASP A 61 -4.33 7.81 30.88
CA ASP A 61 -2.99 7.46 31.36
C ASP A 61 -2.33 6.40 30.47
N GLU A 62 -3.09 5.42 29.98
CA GLU A 62 -2.60 4.42 29.02
C GLU A 62 -2.27 5.06 27.67
N VAL A 63 -3.08 6.00 27.19
CA VAL A 63 -2.79 6.75 25.96
C VAL A 63 -1.52 7.60 26.14
N GLN A 64 -1.35 8.26 27.29
CA GLN A 64 -0.18 9.09 27.55
C GLN A 64 1.12 8.28 27.65
N SER A 65 1.03 7.03 28.12
CA SER A 65 2.16 6.10 28.20
C SER A 65 2.33 5.22 26.96
N PHE A 66 1.47 5.38 25.95
CA PHE A 66 1.50 4.58 24.74
C PHE A 66 2.71 4.92 23.87
N ASN A 67 3.47 3.89 23.48
CA ASN A 67 4.58 4.00 22.55
C ASN A 67 4.48 2.92 21.49
N LEU A 68 4.41 3.34 20.22
CA LEU A 68 4.29 2.43 19.08
C LEU A 68 5.49 1.50 18.93
N ASP A 69 6.69 1.98 19.27
CA ASP A 69 7.92 1.23 19.08
C ASP A 69 8.04 0.04 20.06
N ASP A 70 7.25 0.04 21.13
CA ASP A 70 7.25 -1.03 22.15
C ASP A 70 6.33 -2.20 21.76
N ILE A 71 5.58 -2.09 20.65
CA ILE A 71 4.56 -3.06 20.25
C ILE A 71 5.12 -4.03 19.21
N SER A 72 5.12 -5.32 19.56
CA SER A 72 5.46 -6.38 18.61
C SER A 72 4.32 -6.61 17.60
N PRO A 73 4.62 -6.80 16.31
CA PRO A 73 3.62 -7.20 15.30
C PRO A 73 2.91 -8.52 15.62
N ASP A 74 3.54 -9.39 16.40
CA ASP A 74 3.02 -10.69 16.83
C ASP A 74 2.44 -10.66 18.26
N SER A 75 2.13 -9.47 18.79
CA SER A 75 1.51 -9.29 20.11
C SER A 75 0.11 -9.89 20.16
N ASP A 76 -0.26 -10.46 21.32
CA ASP A 76 -1.62 -10.92 21.59
C ASP A 76 -2.65 -9.77 21.65
N ILE A 77 -2.18 -8.56 21.93
CA ILE A 77 -2.99 -7.34 21.97
C ILE A 77 -2.71 -6.50 20.72
N GLY A 78 -3.78 -6.19 19.98
CA GLY A 78 -3.76 -5.28 18.84
C GLY A 78 -4.35 -3.91 19.18
N TYR A 79 -3.89 -2.87 18.47
CA TYR A 79 -4.33 -1.49 18.68
C TYR A 79 -4.95 -0.91 17.40
N VAL A 80 -6.02 -0.14 17.54
CA VAL A 80 -6.58 0.70 16.48
C VAL A 80 -6.37 2.14 16.90
N LEU A 81 -5.68 2.91 16.05
CA LEU A 81 -5.24 4.25 16.38
C LEU A 81 -5.99 5.28 15.54
N GLU A 82 -6.47 6.32 16.22
CA GLU A 82 -6.92 7.57 15.61
C GLU A 82 -5.81 8.59 15.82
N VAL A 83 -5.19 9.05 14.73
CA VAL A 83 -3.99 9.89 14.78
C VAL A 83 -4.06 10.98 13.72
N ASP A 84 -3.41 12.10 13.99
CA ASP A 84 -3.03 13.06 12.97
C ASP A 84 -1.75 12.57 12.28
N LEU A 85 -1.75 12.56 10.95
CA LEU A 85 -0.60 12.13 10.15
C LEU A 85 -0.01 13.32 9.39
N GLU A 86 1.29 13.54 9.57
CA GLU A 86 2.07 14.44 8.72
C GLU A 86 3.00 13.61 7.82
N ILE A 87 2.93 13.80 6.51
CA ILE A 87 3.83 13.16 5.53
C ILE A 87 4.83 14.21 5.03
N PRO A 88 6.10 14.15 5.45
CA PRO A 88 7.12 15.11 5.03
C PRO A 88 7.28 15.11 3.51
N SER A 89 7.44 16.29 2.91
CA SER A 89 7.61 16.43 1.46
C SER A 89 8.78 15.62 0.89
N SER A 90 9.82 15.38 1.69
CA SER A 90 10.96 14.54 1.31
C SER A 90 10.60 13.08 1.03
N GLN A 91 9.44 12.60 1.52
CA GLN A 91 8.98 11.23 1.30
C GLN A 91 8.08 11.07 0.06
N HIS A 92 7.61 12.18 -0.53
CA HIS A 92 6.60 12.14 -1.59
C HIS A 92 7.09 11.38 -2.83
N GLU A 93 8.32 11.64 -3.29
CA GLU A 93 8.88 10.93 -4.44
C GLU A 93 9.06 9.44 -4.16
N ARG A 94 9.54 9.10 -2.96
CA ARG A 94 9.77 7.71 -2.54
C ARG A 94 8.46 6.92 -2.44
N GLN A 95 7.38 7.58 -2.03
CA GLN A 95 6.07 6.95 -1.81
C GLN A 95 5.13 7.11 -3.01
N ASN A 96 5.59 7.65 -4.13
CA ASN A 96 4.75 7.94 -5.29
C ASN A 96 4.05 6.68 -5.85
N ASP A 97 4.71 5.53 -5.80
CA ASP A 97 4.15 4.25 -6.24
C ASP A 97 3.27 3.57 -5.19
N TRP A 98 3.29 4.02 -3.93
CA TRP A 98 2.50 3.44 -2.83
C TRP A 98 2.17 4.51 -1.77
N PRO A 99 1.19 5.39 -2.05
CA PRO A 99 0.83 6.45 -1.13
C PRO A 99 0.28 5.87 0.18
N MET A 100 0.80 6.37 1.30
CA MET A 100 0.34 5.97 2.63
C MET A 100 -0.99 6.63 2.97
N ALA A 101 -1.80 5.93 3.77
CA ALA A 101 -3.08 6.44 4.28
C ALA A 101 -3.98 7.09 3.22
N PRO A 102 -4.29 6.42 2.08
CA PRO A 102 -5.16 7.00 1.07
C PRO A 102 -6.51 7.34 1.69
N GLU A 103 -7.15 8.42 1.27
CA GLU A 103 -8.48 8.80 1.75
C GLU A 103 -9.57 8.39 0.75
N HIS A 104 -10.78 8.17 1.24
CA HIS A 104 -11.92 7.99 0.35
C HIS A 104 -12.43 9.37 -0.05
N LEU A 105 -12.10 9.81 -1.26
CA LEU A 105 -12.45 11.13 -1.76
C LEU A 105 -13.12 11.07 -3.14
N THR A 106 -14.04 12.00 -3.39
CA THR A 106 -14.59 12.23 -4.72
C THR A 106 -13.61 13.10 -5.50
N ILE A 107 -13.05 12.57 -6.59
CA ILE A 107 -12.10 13.31 -7.43
C ILE A 107 -12.83 14.44 -8.16
N THR A 108 -12.36 15.68 -7.98
CA THR A 108 -12.85 16.82 -8.75
C THR A 108 -12.05 16.98 -10.05
N TYR A 109 -12.60 17.73 -11.02
CA TYR A 109 -11.94 17.93 -12.32
C TYR A 109 -10.57 18.62 -12.18
N GLU A 110 -10.43 19.49 -11.18
CA GLU A 110 -9.20 20.26 -10.90
C GLU A 110 -8.06 19.37 -10.43
N MET A 111 -8.39 18.26 -9.74
CA MET A 111 -7.43 17.27 -9.22
C MET A 111 -6.88 16.34 -10.31
N LEU A 112 -7.49 16.32 -11.49
CA LEU A 112 -7.03 15.50 -12.60
C LEU A 112 -5.68 16.04 -13.11
N SER A 113 -4.76 15.11 -13.36
CA SER A 113 -3.52 15.46 -14.06
C SER A 113 -3.82 15.99 -15.47
N PRO A 114 -2.95 16.80 -16.10
CA PRO A 114 -3.15 17.27 -17.47
C PRO A 114 -3.39 16.15 -18.50
N TYR A 115 -2.92 14.93 -18.21
CA TYR A 115 -3.09 13.75 -19.07
C TYR A 115 -4.46 13.07 -18.90
N SER A 116 -5.19 13.39 -17.83
CA SER A 116 -6.48 12.80 -17.48
C SER A 116 -7.63 13.81 -17.55
N LYS A 117 -7.33 15.07 -17.87
CA LYS A 117 -8.29 16.16 -18.09
C LYS A 117 -8.92 16.11 -19.48
#